data_AF-A0A1L7SHS6-F1
#
_entry.id   AF-A0A1L7SHS6-F1
#
_cell.length_a   1.000
_cell.length_b   1.000
_cell.length_c   1.000
_cell.angle_alpha   90.00
_cell.angle_beta   90.00
_cell.angle_gamma   90.00
#
_symmetry.space_group_name_H-M   'P 1'
#
loop_
_entity.id
_entity.type
_entity.pdbx_description
1 polymer ?
#
loop_
_entity_poly.entity_id
_entity_poly.type
_entity_poly.pdbx_seq_one_letter_code
_entity_poly.pdbx_strand_id
1 'polypeptide(L)'
;MRLQSITAILAAAATASAQSVSGKAYGFAAGVTGGEGEAVTPSSAEELATLLADDTPRVIYLDKEFDFTGNVKTGAGCDRKSCSASNGGQLYLGDLSCGGDDNVAVSSITYDAAGPEPLPVGSNKSIIGNGKAVLKGKGLSIKKGSKNVIVQGIEFTDINPGVVWGGDALELKGLNDGVWIDHCKFSKVGRMFIVSHYDGSRLTISNSEFDGVTDTSASCNGNHYWTMMFYGEGDQVTLDRNHFHDVAGRAPKLGEPGTNGYFHATNNYFQNMKGHAFDAYQGANAIIEGNVFDGVDTPITKEAASVSTLFVADESGASACQSALGRACVPNSATSSGDLPSLKGESGLNAVAKNKDNIITPVSASEVAALVLGSVGPANVGSGSNSGSGSDSAPSQSPESGNDATETTPATPETTPESTPETAPETTPEAVNEQEALPEETETEPVANEEVEPVASDDCEEETDATPSKTEEESVATDECDDEIEAAADSSSSAGSSTAQMYGQCGGKNWTGATTCPSGTSCKKMNDYYSQCIGSNSRVRRYVQ
;
A
#
# COMPACT_ATOMS: atom_id res chain seq x y z
N MET A 1 46.21 27.94 58.93
CA MET A 1 45.16 27.20 58.19
C MET A 1 44.26 28.21 57.50
N ARG A 2 44.37 28.36 56.18
CA ARG A 2 43.37 29.03 55.34
C ARG A 2 42.84 27.96 54.39
N LEU A 3 41.62 27.50 54.63
CA LEU A 3 40.91 26.61 53.70
C LEU A 3 40.26 27.51 52.65
N GLN A 4 40.78 27.49 51.43
CA GLN A 4 40.11 28.08 50.27
C GLN A 4 39.10 27.06 49.76
N SER A 5 37.82 27.37 49.90
CA SER A 5 36.73 26.62 49.28
C SER A 5 36.73 26.93 47.78
N ILE A 6 37.08 25.93 46.98
CA ILE A 6 36.91 25.93 45.52
C ILE A 6 35.47 25.51 45.25
N THR A 7 34.62 26.45 44.84
CA THR A 7 33.30 26.15 44.31
C THR A 7 33.45 25.66 42.87
N ALA A 8 33.30 24.35 42.66
CA ALA A 8 33.21 23.77 41.33
C ALA A 8 31.83 24.09 40.74
N ILE A 9 31.80 24.92 39.69
CA ILE A 9 30.62 25.11 38.85
C ILE A 9 30.54 23.91 37.92
N LEU A 10 29.66 22.94 38.23
CA LEU A 10 29.24 21.95 37.23
C LEU A 10 28.38 22.68 36.19
N ALA A 11 28.96 22.95 35.02
CA ALA A 11 28.20 23.29 33.84
C ALA A 11 27.43 22.02 33.42
N ALA A 12 26.12 21.99 33.63
CA ALA A 12 25.25 21.03 32.99
C ALA A 12 25.28 21.33 31.49
N ALA A 13 26.15 20.63 30.76
CA ALA A 13 26.03 20.56 29.31
C ALA A 13 24.72 19.82 29.03
N ALA A 14 23.66 20.57 28.68
CA ALA A 14 22.54 19.99 28.00
C ALA A 14 23.11 19.35 26.73
N THR A 15 23.18 18.03 26.69
CA THR A 15 23.47 17.30 25.47
C THR A 15 22.33 17.61 24.52
N ALA A 16 22.56 18.56 23.60
CA ALA A 16 21.71 18.72 22.44
C ALA A 16 21.73 17.40 21.70
N SER A 17 20.65 16.63 21.78
CA SER A 17 20.49 15.41 20.99
C SER A 17 20.65 15.80 19.52
N ALA A 18 21.57 15.15 18.81
CA ALA A 18 21.76 15.41 17.38
C ALA A 18 20.43 15.14 16.65
N GLN A 19 19.92 16.15 15.94
CA GLN A 19 18.74 16.04 15.08
C GLN A 19 19.12 15.10 13.91
N SER A 20 18.81 13.82 14.09
CA SER A 20 19.24 12.75 13.20
C SER A 20 18.16 11.68 13.13
N VAL A 21 18.23 10.86 12.09
CA VAL A 21 17.36 9.69 11.93
C VAL A 21 17.56 8.75 13.12
N SER A 22 16.46 8.30 13.70
CA SER A 22 16.47 7.29 14.75
C SER A 22 16.35 5.89 14.15
N GLY A 23 17.18 4.95 14.62
CA GLY A 23 17.20 3.58 14.09
C GLY A 23 17.84 3.45 12.72
N LYS A 24 17.53 2.36 12.01
CA LYS A 24 18.05 2.05 10.67
C LYS A 24 16.95 1.47 9.81
N ALA A 25 16.92 1.83 8.53
CA ALA A 25 16.01 1.23 7.57
C ALA A 25 16.28 -0.27 7.43
N TYR A 26 15.19 -1.02 7.32
CA TYR A 26 15.18 -2.48 7.25
C TYR A 26 14.14 -2.93 6.22
N GLY A 27 13.91 -4.23 6.09
CA GLY A 27 12.94 -4.73 5.11
C GLY A 27 13.45 -4.50 3.70
N PHE A 28 12.53 -4.30 2.76
CA PHE A 28 12.90 -3.93 1.39
C PHE A 28 13.66 -2.60 1.29
N ALA A 29 13.52 -1.68 2.25
CA ALA A 29 14.32 -0.46 2.34
C ALA A 29 15.66 -0.61 3.08
N ALA A 30 16.13 -1.84 3.36
CA ALA A 30 17.44 -2.04 3.98
C ALA A 30 18.55 -1.31 3.21
N GLY A 31 19.43 -0.65 3.97
CA GLY A 31 20.56 0.14 3.44
C GLY A 31 20.25 1.60 3.13
N VAL A 32 19.00 2.07 3.27
CA VAL A 32 18.65 3.49 3.15
C VAL A 32 19.26 4.28 4.30
N THR A 33 19.97 5.37 3.97
CA THR A 33 20.61 6.29 4.92
C THR A 33 19.96 7.67 4.92
N GLY A 34 19.21 7.99 3.87
CA GLY A 34 18.59 9.29 3.65
C GLY A 34 19.62 10.37 3.29
N GLY A 35 19.35 11.60 3.69
CA GLY A 35 20.28 12.71 3.51
C GLY A 35 21.36 12.77 4.58
N GLU A 36 22.47 13.39 4.23
CA GLU A 36 23.64 13.57 5.08
C GLU A 36 23.86 15.07 5.40
N GLY A 37 24.70 15.35 6.40
CA GLY A 37 25.06 16.71 6.81
C GLY A 37 24.35 17.21 8.05
N GLU A 38 24.57 18.48 8.38
CA GLU A 38 23.92 19.15 9.51
C GLU A 38 22.42 19.32 9.22
N ALA A 39 21.59 19.10 10.24
CA ALA A 39 20.15 19.27 10.12
C ALA A 39 19.77 20.73 9.85
N VAL A 40 18.89 20.94 8.88
CA VAL A 40 18.31 22.24 8.56
C VAL A 40 16.87 22.27 9.03
N THR A 41 16.52 23.27 9.83
CA THR A 41 15.15 23.50 10.30
C THR A 41 14.51 24.63 9.47
N PRO A 42 13.56 24.33 8.57
CA PRO A 42 12.92 25.35 7.76
C PRO A 42 12.11 26.31 8.63
N SER A 43 12.26 27.61 8.37
CA SER A 43 11.54 28.66 9.06
C SER A 43 10.10 28.84 8.52
N SER A 44 9.87 28.49 7.25
CA SER A 44 8.63 28.72 6.50
C SER A 44 8.25 27.53 5.60
N ALA A 45 7.00 27.50 5.14
CA ALA A 45 6.49 26.51 4.20
C ALA A 45 7.21 26.57 2.83
N GLU A 46 7.56 27.77 2.38
CA GLU A 46 8.28 28.02 1.13
C GLU A 46 9.73 27.52 1.21
N GLU A 47 10.38 27.73 2.36
CA GLU A 47 11.73 27.20 2.60
C GLU A 47 11.70 25.67 2.68
N LEU A 48 10.73 25.09 3.38
CA LEU A 48 10.53 23.64 3.41
C LEU A 48 10.40 23.07 2.00
N ALA A 49 9.53 23.63 1.16
CA ALA A 49 9.35 23.19 -0.22
C ALA A 49 10.67 23.23 -1.02
N THR A 50 11.48 24.27 -0.82
CA THR A 50 12.78 24.43 -1.49
C THR A 50 13.78 23.36 -1.05
N LEU A 51 13.92 23.13 0.26
CA LEU A 51 14.84 22.14 0.81
C LEU A 51 14.49 20.71 0.41
N LEU A 52 13.19 20.39 0.33
CA LEU A 52 12.71 19.08 -0.11
C LEU A 52 13.03 18.80 -1.57
N ALA A 53 12.88 19.82 -2.42
CA ALA A 53 12.90 19.64 -3.87
C ALA A 53 14.30 19.63 -4.48
N ASP A 54 15.31 20.21 -3.82
CA ASP A 54 16.64 20.35 -4.41
C ASP A 54 17.41 19.02 -4.50
N ASP A 55 18.56 19.07 -5.19
CA ASP A 55 19.41 17.90 -5.43
C ASP A 55 20.49 17.70 -4.34
N THR A 56 20.51 18.54 -3.30
CA THR A 56 21.53 18.47 -2.24
C THR A 56 21.11 17.41 -1.21
N PRO A 57 22.00 16.49 -0.78
CA PRO A 57 21.69 15.62 0.34
C PRO A 57 21.38 16.45 1.60
N ARG A 58 20.26 16.17 2.28
CA ARG A 58 19.82 16.97 3.42
C ARG A 58 19.18 16.16 4.52
N VAL A 59 19.53 16.51 5.76
CA VAL A 59 18.68 16.25 6.93
C VAL A 59 17.80 17.48 7.14
N ILE A 60 16.49 17.32 7.03
CA ILE A 60 15.47 18.36 7.17
C ILE A 60 14.70 18.06 8.45
N TYR A 61 14.87 18.91 9.46
CA TYR A 61 14.25 18.74 10.77
C TYR A 61 12.99 19.59 10.90
N LEU A 62 11.85 18.95 11.13
CA LEU A 62 10.56 19.59 11.34
C LEU A 62 10.23 19.57 12.82
N ASP A 63 9.99 20.74 13.41
CA ASP A 63 9.77 20.91 14.85
C ASP A 63 8.42 21.50 15.23
N LYS A 64 7.57 21.73 14.22
CA LYS A 64 6.28 22.42 14.31
C LYS A 64 5.34 21.99 13.18
N GLU A 65 4.12 22.51 13.24
CA GLU A 65 3.15 22.45 12.15
C GLU A 65 3.54 23.40 11.01
N PHE A 66 3.45 22.89 9.79
CA PHE A 66 3.45 23.65 8.54
C PHE A 66 2.04 23.55 7.94
N ASP A 67 1.25 24.61 8.13
CA ASP A 67 -0.10 24.72 7.60
C ASP A 67 -0.08 25.33 6.19
N PHE A 68 -0.51 24.57 5.20
CA PHE A 68 -0.60 24.97 3.80
C PHE A 68 -2.02 25.41 3.40
N THR A 69 -2.98 25.36 4.31
CA THR A 69 -4.38 25.69 4.03
C THR A 69 -4.62 27.20 3.92
N GLY A 70 -5.80 27.57 3.42
CA GLY A 70 -6.28 28.94 3.32
C GLY A 70 -6.53 29.42 1.89
N ASN A 71 -6.21 28.61 0.87
CA ASN A 71 -6.45 28.96 -0.54
C ASN A 71 -7.59 28.13 -1.12
N VAL A 72 -8.82 28.57 -0.85
CA VAL A 72 -10.02 27.87 -1.28
C VAL A 72 -10.32 28.10 -2.76
N LYS A 73 -10.58 27.00 -3.49
CA LYS A 73 -11.03 26.98 -4.89
C LYS A 73 -12.32 26.18 -5.03
N THR A 74 -12.91 26.28 -6.20
CA THR A 74 -14.05 25.47 -6.62
C THR A 74 -13.74 24.73 -7.92
N GLY A 75 -14.29 23.53 -8.05
CA GLY A 75 -14.16 22.70 -9.25
C GLY A 75 -15.40 21.83 -9.46
N ALA A 76 -15.64 21.39 -10.69
CA ALA A 76 -16.70 20.44 -10.98
C ALA A 76 -16.29 19.02 -10.56
N GLY A 77 -17.27 18.15 -10.37
CA GLY A 77 -17.08 16.74 -10.09
C GLY A 77 -18.42 16.04 -9.89
N CYS A 78 -18.50 15.12 -8.94
CA CYS A 78 -19.74 14.41 -8.64
C CYS A 78 -19.90 14.04 -7.16
N ASP A 79 -21.13 13.67 -6.84
CA ASP A 79 -21.54 13.04 -5.59
C ASP A 79 -22.17 11.67 -5.89
N ARG A 80 -22.14 10.75 -4.94
CA ARG A 80 -22.72 9.40 -5.09
C ARG A 80 -24.10 9.33 -4.46
N LYS A 81 -25.12 8.88 -5.18
CA LYS A 81 -26.50 8.76 -4.66
C LYS A 81 -26.54 7.80 -3.47
N SER A 82 -25.86 6.66 -3.59
CA SER A 82 -25.87 5.63 -2.55
C SER A 82 -25.12 6.04 -1.28
N CYS A 83 -24.17 6.96 -1.40
CA CYS A 83 -23.33 7.42 -0.29
C CYS A 83 -22.98 8.90 -0.51
N SER A 84 -24.01 9.73 -0.39
CA SER A 84 -23.88 11.16 -0.71
C SER A 84 -23.16 11.94 0.37
N ALA A 85 -22.52 13.05 0.01
CA ALA A 85 -21.90 13.96 0.97
C ALA A 85 -22.89 14.48 2.03
N SER A 86 -24.18 14.56 1.70
CA SER A 86 -25.23 14.93 2.66
C SER A 86 -25.55 13.85 3.72
N ASN A 87 -25.05 12.63 3.52
CA ASN A 87 -25.23 11.47 4.39
C ASN A 87 -23.90 10.87 4.84
N GLY A 88 -22.88 11.71 5.06
CA GLY A 88 -21.55 11.26 5.51
C GLY A 88 -20.67 10.65 4.42
N GLY A 89 -21.06 10.79 3.15
CA GLY A 89 -20.24 10.41 1.99
C GLY A 89 -19.16 11.42 1.65
N GLN A 90 -18.39 11.15 0.60
CA GLN A 90 -17.39 12.07 0.06
C GLN A 90 -17.80 12.58 -1.34
N LEU A 91 -17.41 13.81 -1.65
CA LEU A 91 -17.46 14.35 -3.00
C LEU A 91 -16.25 13.86 -3.80
N TYR A 92 -16.40 13.75 -5.12
CA TYR A 92 -15.32 13.34 -6.03
C TYR A 92 -14.99 14.51 -6.95
N LEU A 93 -13.81 15.11 -6.78
CA LEU A 93 -13.36 16.25 -7.58
C LEU A 93 -12.91 15.79 -8.98
N GLY A 94 -13.32 16.51 -10.01
CA GLY A 94 -13.05 16.17 -11.41
C GLY A 94 -13.90 15.01 -11.94
N ASP A 95 -13.63 14.56 -13.16
CA ASP A 95 -14.51 13.62 -13.87
C ASP A 95 -14.09 12.15 -13.76
N LEU A 96 -12.87 11.87 -13.27
CA LEU A 96 -12.25 10.54 -13.36
C LEU A 96 -13.04 9.44 -12.62
N SER A 97 -13.71 9.80 -11.52
CA SER A 97 -14.51 8.87 -10.72
C SER A 97 -16.02 9.09 -10.86
N CYS A 98 -16.44 9.88 -11.86
CA CYS A 98 -17.83 10.31 -12.02
C CYS A 98 -18.63 9.56 -13.08
N GLY A 99 -18.08 8.44 -13.58
CA GLY A 99 -18.82 7.54 -14.45
C GLY A 99 -19.83 6.66 -13.70
N GLY A 100 -20.87 6.20 -14.40
CA GLY A 100 -21.86 5.26 -13.86
C GLY A 100 -23.11 5.92 -13.26
N ASP A 101 -24.16 5.11 -13.08
CA ASP A 101 -25.51 5.61 -12.77
C ASP A 101 -25.70 6.10 -11.33
N ASP A 102 -24.81 5.70 -10.42
CA ASP A 102 -24.79 6.14 -9.02
C ASP A 102 -24.25 7.56 -8.85
N ASN A 103 -23.50 8.08 -9.83
CA ASN A 103 -22.88 9.40 -9.74
C ASN A 103 -23.82 10.51 -10.26
N VAL A 104 -23.87 11.62 -9.51
CA VAL A 104 -24.60 12.85 -9.88
C VAL A 104 -23.60 13.98 -10.02
N ALA A 105 -23.63 14.66 -11.17
CA ALA A 105 -22.75 15.80 -11.40
C ALA A 105 -22.98 16.93 -10.39
N VAL A 106 -21.88 17.46 -9.86
CA VAL A 106 -21.85 18.62 -8.97
C VAL A 106 -21.03 19.70 -9.65
N SER A 107 -21.62 20.87 -9.88
CA SER A 107 -20.98 21.94 -10.64
C SER A 107 -19.91 22.70 -9.87
N SER A 108 -19.90 22.61 -8.53
CA SER A 108 -18.99 23.38 -7.67
C SER A 108 -18.76 22.67 -6.33
N ILE A 109 -17.71 21.87 -6.26
CA ILE A 109 -17.12 21.30 -5.04
C ILE A 109 -16.09 22.30 -4.52
N THR A 110 -16.15 22.63 -3.24
CA THR A 110 -15.19 23.53 -2.59
C THR A 110 -14.04 22.72 -1.99
N TYR A 111 -12.81 23.15 -2.22
CA TYR A 111 -11.61 22.47 -1.74
C TYR A 111 -10.45 23.46 -1.56
N ASP A 112 -9.50 23.14 -0.70
CA ASP A 112 -8.25 23.87 -0.59
C ASP A 112 -7.29 23.48 -1.72
N ALA A 113 -6.80 24.48 -2.46
CA ALA A 113 -5.91 24.29 -3.60
C ALA A 113 -4.55 23.68 -3.21
N ALA A 114 -4.21 23.66 -1.93
CA ALA A 114 -2.99 23.06 -1.44
C ALA A 114 -2.99 21.54 -1.56
N GLY A 115 -4.12 20.88 -1.31
CA GLY A 115 -4.18 19.42 -1.21
C GLY A 115 -3.78 18.69 -2.49
N PRO A 116 -4.28 19.09 -3.69
CA PRO A 116 -3.93 18.42 -4.94
C PRO A 116 -2.49 18.64 -5.42
N GLU A 117 -1.73 19.53 -4.77
CA GLU A 117 -0.37 19.92 -5.17
C GLU A 117 0.65 19.56 -4.07
N PRO A 118 1.04 18.28 -3.95
CA PRO A 118 1.97 17.82 -2.90
C PRO A 118 3.40 18.37 -3.09
N LEU A 119 4.16 18.45 -2.00
CA LEU A 119 5.54 18.96 -2.03
C LEU A 119 6.48 17.94 -2.69
N PRO A 120 7.22 18.32 -3.74
CA PRO A 120 8.11 17.40 -4.42
C PRO A 120 9.38 17.12 -3.60
N VAL A 121 9.75 15.84 -3.46
CA VAL A 121 10.91 15.37 -2.70
C VAL A 121 11.96 14.74 -3.63
N GLY A 122 13.16 15.30 -3.62
CA GLY A 122 14.33 14.79 -4.35
C GLY A 122 14.99 13.60 -3.66
N SER A 123 16.09 13.11 -4.24
CA SER A 123 16.91 12.05 -3.64
C SER A 123 17.68 12.52 -2.41
N ASN A 124 18.14 11.57 -1.59
CA ASN A 124 19.03 11.79 -0.45
C ASN A 124 18.46 12.78 0.57
N LYS A 125 17.22 12.53 1.00
CA LYS A 125 16.52 13.37 1.98
C LYS A 125 16.20 12.57 3.23
N SER A 126 16.53 13.12 4.39
CA SER A 126 16.06 12.65 5.69
C SER A 126 15.11 13.70 6.25
N ILE A 127 13.81 13.48 6.12
CA ILE A 127 12.78 14.39 6.63
C ILE A 127 12.36 13.83 7.99
N ILE A 128 12.78 14.49 9.06
CA ILE A 128 12.66 13.96 10.42
C ILE A 128 11.86 14.92 11.31
N GLY A 129 10.92 14.38 12.05
CA GLY A 129 10.10 15.09 13.03
C GLY A 129 10.44 14.71 14.47
N ASN A 130 10.01 15.55 15.41
CA ASN A 130 10.25 15.39 16.84
C ASN A 130 8.99 15.06 17.65
N GLY A 131 8.02 14.41 17.01
CA GLY A 131 6.68 14.18 17.57
C GLY A 131 5.75 15.40 17.54
N LYS A 132 6.21 16.56 17.04
CA LYS A 132 5.40 17.76 16.83
C LYS A 132 5.32 18.20 15.37
N ALA A 133 5.99 17.48 14.47
CA ALA A 133 6.03 17.78 13.06
C ALA A 133 4.68 17.43 12.41
N VAL A 134 3.99 18.43 11.87
CA VAL A 134 2.71 18.25 11.18
C VAL A 134 2.79 18.91 9.80
N LEU A 135 2.42 18.16 8.76
CA LEU A 135 2.13 18.70 7.44
C LEU A 135 0.61 18.72 7.26
N LYS A 136 0.05 19.93 7.31
CA LYS A 136 -1.39 20.14 7.28
C LYS A 136 -1.83 20.73 5.93
N GLY A 137 -2.82 20.11 5.30
CA GLY A 137 -3.39 20.58 4.03
C GLY A 137 -2.56 20.27 2.78
N LYS A 138 -1.36 19.68 2.91
CA LYS A 138 -0.52 19.29 1.77
C LYS A 138 0.36 18.08 2.12
N GLY A 139 0.43 17.12 1.20
CA GLY A 139 1.27 15.93 1.32
C GLY A 139 2.68 16.07 0.71
N LEU A 140 3.38 14.95 0.60
CA LEU A 140 4.67 14.81 -0.07
C LEU A 140 4.57 13.97 -1.35
N SER A 141 5.40 14.30 -2.33
CA SER A 141 5.53 13.59 -3.61
C SER A 141 6.97 13.25 -3.88
N ILE A 142 7.36 12.00 -3.62
CA ILE A 142 8.69 11.52 -3.92
C ILE A 142 8.82 11.44 -5.45
N LYS A 143 9.65 12.32 -6.01
CA LYS A 143 9.79 12.49 -7.46
C LYS A 143 10.16 11.18 -8.11
N LYS A 144 9.75 11.01 -9.37
CA LYS A 144 10.04 9.80 -10.15
C LYS A 144 11.56 9.58 -10.22
N GLY A 145 12.01 8.38 -9.90
CA GLY A 145 13.43 8.03 -9.90
C GLY A 145 14.22 8.53 -8.69
N SER A 146 13.61 9.27 -7.74
CA SER A 146 14.27 9.64 -6.50
C SER A 146 14.61 8.40 -5.67
N LYS A 147 15.76 8.45 -5.01
CA LYS A 147 16.32 7.34 -4.22
C LYS A 147 16.77 7.80 -2.85
N ASN A 148 16.89 6.84 -1.93
CA ASN A 148 17.50 7.06 -0.62
C ASN A 148 16.79 8.19 0.16
N VAL A 149 15.51 7.97 0.49
CA VAL A 149 14.66 8.94 1.18
C VAL A 149 14.14 8.34 2.48
N ILE A 150 14.21 9.11 3.56
CA ILE A 150 13.64 8.79 4.87
C ILE A 150 12.59 9.83 5.21
N VAL A 151 11.42 9.37 5.64
CA VAL A 151 10.33 10.16 6.19
C VAL A 151 10.03 9.59 7.57
N GLN A 152 10.39 10.31 8.64
CA GLN A 152 10.29 9.79 9.99
C GLN A 152 9.65 10.78 10.95
N GLY A 153 8.65 10.35 11.72
CA GLY A 153 8.15 11.16 12.83
C GLY A 153 7.24 12.32 12.44
N ILE A 154 6.50 12.21 11.34
CA ILE A 154 5.66 13.28 10.78
C ILE A 154 4.20 12.88 10.78
N GLU A 155 3.32 13.79 11.18
CA GLU A 155 1.88 13.68 10.96
C GLU A 155 1.46 14.36 9.65
N PHE A 156 0.64 13.67 8.86
CA PHE A 156 -0.01 14.18 7.66
C PHE A 156 -1.51 14.30 7.92
N THR A 157 -2.06 15.50 7.83
CA THR A 157 -3.46 15.72 8.19
C THR A 157 -4.17 16.84 7.43
N ASP A 158 -5.51 16.86 7.57
CA ASP A 158 -6.45 17.85 7.03
C ASP A 158 -6.23 18.18 5.55
N ILE A 159 -5.98 17.17 4.72
CA ILE A 159 -5.80 17.33 3.27
C ILE A 159 -7.15 17.13 2.59
N ASN A 160 -7.97 18.19 2.55
CA ASN A 160 -9.32 18.16 1.96
C ASN A 160 -10.16 16.93 2.37
N PRO A 161 -10.35 16.69 3.69
CA PRO A 161 -11.22 15.61 4.15
C PRO A 161 -12.61 15.78 3.52
N GLY A 162 -13.20 14.68 3.07
CA GLY A 162 -14.49 14.69 2.36
C GLY A 162 -14.43 14.91 0.86
N VAL A 163 -13.25 15.15 0.27
CA VAL A 163 -13.10 15.33 -1.17
C VAL A 163 -12.09 14.33 -1.74
N VAL A 164 -12.58 13.27 -2.39
CA VAL A 164 -11.75 12.36 -3.19
C VAL A 164 -11.15 13.15 -4.35
N TRP A 165 -9.86 12.90 -4.65
CA TRP A 165 -9.01 13.72 -5.53
C TRP A 165 -8.67 15.12 -4.98
N GLY A 166 -9.08 15.43 -3.76
CA GLY A 166 -8.68 16.64 -3.03
C GLY A 166 -7.23 16.60 -2.53
N GLY A 167 -6.57 15.44 -2.54
CA GLY A 167 -5.15 15.29 -2.22
C GLY A 167 -4.81 13.93 -1.63
N ASP A 168 -3.53 13.59 -1.67
CA ASP A 168 -2.93 12.42 -1.03
C ASP A 168 -1.87 12.89 -0.03
N ALA A 169 -1.62 12.11 1.02
CA ALA A 169 -0.61 12.47 2.02
C ALA A 169 0.82 12.15 1.58
N LEU A 170 1.06 10.98 0.98
CA LEU A 170 2.38 10.61 0.49
C LEU A 170 2.27 9.79 -0.79
N GLU A 171 2.83 10.32 -1.87
CA GLU A 171 2.89 9.62 -3.16
C GLU A 171 4.34 9.33 -3.61
N LEU A 172 4.54 8.17 -4.21
CA LEU A 172 5.77 7.74 -4.87
C LEU A 172 5.52 7.72 -6.37
N LYS A 173 6.18 8.58 -7.15
CA LYS A 173 5.93 8.71 -8.60
C LYS A 173 6.54 7.58 -9.45
N GLY A 174 7.10 6.56 -8.79
CA GLY A 174 7.63 5.34 -9.40
C GLY A 174 9.12 5.42 -9.74
N LEU A 175 9.71 4.26 -10.04
CA LEU A 175 11.17 4.07 -10.12
C LEU A 175 11.90 4.50 -8.83
N ASN A 176 11.18 4.54 -7.71
CA ASN A 176 11.71 4.97 -6.43
C ASN A 176 12.44 3.82 -5.76
N ASP A 177 13.65 4.07 -5.29
CA ASP A 177 14.54 3.00 -4.82
C ASP A 177 15.12 3.36 -3.46
N GLY A 178 14.64 2.68 -2.44
CA GLY A 178 15.02 2.91 -1.05
C GLY A 178 14.28 4.10 -0.45
N VAL A 179 13.04 3.85 -0.04
CA VAL A 179 12.23 4.79 0.76
C VAL A 179 11.89 4.15 2.10
N TRP A 180 12.17 4.83 3.21
CA TRP A 180 11.79 4.37 4.55
C TRP A 180 10.82 5.37 5.18
N ILE A 181 9.60 4.91 5.47
CA ILE A 181 8.54 5.69 6.10
C ILE A 181 8.34 5.11 7.49
N ASP A 182 8.63 5.87 8.53
CA ASP A 182 8.74 5.34 9.89
C ASP A 182 8.12 6.27 10.93
N HIS A 183 7.40 5.72 11.91
CA HIS A 183 6.79 6.52 12.99
C HIS A 183 5.96 7.72 12.45
N CYS A 184 5.28 7.56 11.33
CA CYS A 184 4.41 8.61 10.78
C CYS A 184 2.97 8.42 11.25
N LYS A 185 2.16 9.48 11.21
CA LYS A 185 0.71 9.41 11.40
C LYS A 185 0.01 9.96 10.17
N PHE A 186 -1.05 9.30 9.72
CA PHE A 186 -1.88 9.73 8.60
C PHE A 186 -3.33 9.81 9.06
N SER A 187 -3.97 10.96 8.88
CA SER A 187 -5.35 11.19 9.30
C SER A 187 -6.04 12.21 8.38
N LYS A 188 -7.37 12.17 8.26
CA LYS A 188 -8.18 13.22 7.59
C LYS A 188 -7.68 13.65 6.19
N VAL A 189 -7.38 12.67 5.34
CA VAL A 189 -6.96 12.89 3.95
C VAL A 189 -8.13 12.60 3.02
N GLY A 190 -8.32 13.41 1.98
CA GLY A 190 -9.43 13.25 1.03
C GLY A 190 -9.37 11.93 0.26
N ARG A 191 -8.16 11.49 -0.11
CA ARG A 191 -7.90 10.22 -0.80
C ARG A 191 -6.76 9.44 -0.12
N MET A 192 -5.66 9.12 -0.79
CA MET A 192 -4.70 8.12 -0.33
C MET A 192 -3.88 8.60 0.86
N PHE A 193 -3.72 7.78 1.90
CA PHE A 193 -2.64 8.02 2.86
C PHE A 193 -1.28 7.77 2.18
N ILE A 194 -1.12 6.62 1.53
CA ILE A 194 0.09 6.30 0.76
C ILE A 194 -0.26 5.69 -0.60
N VAL A 195 0.42 6.12 -1.66
CA VAL A 195 0.25 5.54 -3.01
C VAL A 195 1.56 5.47 -3.78
N SER A 196 1.92 4.29 -4.30
CA SER A 196 2.90 4.19 -5.40
C SER A 196 2.18 4.34 -6.73
N HIS A 197 2.77 5.05 -7.68
CA HIS A 197 2.23 5.16 -9.04
C HIS A 197 2.82 4.06 -9.95
N TYR A 198 2.46 4.09 -11.23
CA TYR A 198 2.59 3.01 -12.23
C TYR A 198 3.95 2.28 -12.37
N ASP A 199 5.06 2.84 -11.91
CA ASP A 199 6.38 2.16 -11.94
C ASP A 199 6.79 1.70 -10.53
N GLY A 200 7.44 0.54 -10.44
CA GLY A 200 7.84 -0.08 -9.18
C GLY A 200 8.66 0.81 -8.26
N SER A 201 8.38 0.68 -6.97
CA SER A 201 9.02 1.37 -5.86
C SER A 201 9.47 0.36 -4.81
N ARG A 202 10.67 0.58 -4.24
CA ARG A 202 11.22 -0.24 -3.14
C ARG A 202 11.19 0.53 -1.82
N LEU A 203 10.35 0.08 -0.88
CA LEU A 203 10.10 0.80 0.36
C LEU A 203 9.77 -0.11 1.56
N THR A 204 9.95 0.46 2.75
CA THR A 204 9.50 -0.09 4.03
C THR A 204 8.67 0.97 4.73
N ILE A 205 7.49 0.56 5.21
CA ILE A 205 6.63 1.37 6.06
C ILE A 205 6.54 0.69 7.42
N SER A 206 6.97 1.41 8.45
CA SER A 206 7.10 0.86 9.78
C SER A 206 6.61 1.76 10.89
N ASN A 207 6.15 1.15 11.99
CA ASN A 207 5.79 1.84 13.23
C ASN A 207 4.83 3.03 13.01
N SER A 208 4.03 3.01 11.95
CA SER A 208 3.21 4.17 11.54
C SER A 208 1.73 3.93 11.85
N GLU A 209 1.05 5.02 12.18
CA GLU A 209 -0.37 5.04 12.54
C GLU A 209 -1.20 5.53 11.34
N PHE A 210 -2.18 4.73 10.97
CA PHE A 210 -3.16 5.05 9.93
C PHE A 210 -4.52 5.20 10.60
N ASP A 211 -4.82 6.44 10.97
CA ASP A 211 -6.01 6.85 11.71
C ASP A 211 -7.12 7.19 10.73
N GLY A 212 -8.04 6.24 10.57
CA GLY A 212 -9.14 6.33 9.62
C GLY A 212 -10.38 7.06 10.13
N VAL A 213 -10.39 7.59 11.36
CA VAL A 213 -11.55 8.30 11.91
C VAL A 213 -11.83 9.56 11.09
N THR A 214 -13.04 9.64 10.52
CA THR A 214 -13.44 10.76 9.66
C THR A 214 -14.94 11.03 9.73
N ASP A 215 -15.35 12.29 9.54
CA ASP A 215 -16.77 12.68 9.46
C ASP A 215 -17.41 12.29 8.11
N THR A 216 -16.57 12.08 7.09
CA THR A 216 -17.00 11.75 5.72
C THR A 216 -16.15 10.63 5.15
N SER A 217 -16.77 9.58 4.61
CA SER A 217 -16.05 8.45 4.00
C SER A 217 -16.75 7.90 2.75
N ALA A 218 -15.97 7.32 1.84
CA ALA A 218 -16.50 6.68 0.62
C ALA A 218 -17.45 5.51 0.89
N SER A 219 -17.51 5.04 2.15
CA SER A 219 -18.34 3.97 2.68
C SER A 219 -19.46 4.46 3.62
N CYS A 220 -19.61 5.79 3.84
CA CYS A 220 -20.65 6.39 4.68
C CYS A 220 -20.76 5.79 6.10
N ASN A 221 -19.63 5.40 6.68
CA ASN A 221 -19.58 4.67 7.95
C ASN A 221 -18.57 5.23 8.97
N GLY A 222 -17.99 6.39 8.66
CA GLY A 222 -17.00 7.08 9.50
C GLY A 222 -15.59 6.50 9.43
N ASN A 223 -15.36 5.47 8.59
CA ASN A 223 -14.06 4.84 8.41
C ASN A 223 -13.43 5.20 7.05
N HIS A 224 -12.16 5.61 7.03
CA HIS A 224 -11.45 6.02 5.81
C HIS A 224 -11.18 4.85 4.86
N TYR A 225 -11.58 4.94 3.60
CA TYR A 225 -11.44 3.83 2.63
C TYR A 225 -10.09 3.82 1.89
N TRP A 226 -9.44 4.96 1.78
CA TRP A 226 -8.34 5.19 0.85
C TRP A 226 -6.98 5.09 1.59
N THR A 227 -6.69 3.93 2.17
CA THR A 227 -5.54 3.78 3.06
C THR A 227 -4.22 3.72 2.27
N MET A 228 -3.99 2.62 1.54
CA MET A 228 -2.74 2.36 0.82
C MET A 228 -2.98 1.68 -0.52
N MET A 229 -2.29 2.13 -1.57
CA MET A 229 -2.36 1.47 -2.87
C MET A 229 -0.96 1.31 -3.46
N PHE A 230 -0.55 0.06 -3.66
CA PHE A 230 0.74 -0.28 -4.25
C PHE A 230 0.52 -1.05 -5.54
N TYR A 231 0.66 -0.38 -6.68
CA TYR A 231 0.29 -0.93 -7.98
C TYR A 231 1.33 -0.67 -9.07
N GLY A 232 2.53 -0.21 -8.69
CA GLY A 232 3.62 -0.04 -9.63
C GLY A 232 4.19 -1.39 -10.07
N GLU A 233 4.52 -1.52 -11.35
CA GLU A 233 5.18 -2.73 -11.86
C GLU A 233 6.54 -2.93 -11.19
N GLY A 234 6.67 -4.00 -10.42
CA GLY A 234 7.87 -4.35 -9.66
C GLY A 234 7.94 -3.74 -8.26
N ASP A 235 6.83 -3.27 -7.69
CA ASP A 235 6.78 -2.80 -6.30
C ASP A 235 7.37 -3.83 -5.33
N GLN A 236 8.15 -3.36 -4.35
CA GLN A 236 8.75 -4.14 -3.28
C GLN A 236 8.50 -3.45 -1.94
N VAL A 237 7.56 -3.98 -1.15
CA VAL A 237 7.01 -3.27 0.02
C VAL A 237 7.07 -4.14 1.26
N THR A 238 7.69 -3.61 2.33
CA THR A 238 7.58 -4.16 3.69
C THR A 238 6.60 -3.31 4.49
N LEU A 239 5.59 -3.94 5.09
CA LEU A 239 4.71 -3.34 6.10
C LEU A 239 4.99 -4.04 7.43
N ASP A 240 5.60 -3.32 8.38
CA ASP A 240 5.97 -3.88 9.68
C ASP A 240 5.52 -2.99 10.85
N ARG A 241 4.86 -3.56 11.86
CA ARG A 241 4.51 -2.85 13.12
C ARG A 241 3.63 -1.62 12.94
N ASN A 242 2.80 -1.58 11.91
CA ASN A 242 1.88 -0.47 11.71
C ASN A 242 0.55 -0.69 12.44
N HIS A 243 -0.09 0.40 12.84
CA HIS A 243 -1.45 0.39 13.39
C HIS A 243 -2.41 0.94 12.35
N PHE A 244 -3.33 0.11 11.89
CA PHE A 244 -4.44 0.51 11.02
C PHE A 244 -5.69 0.47 11.85
N HIS A 245 -6.35 1.62 12.06
CA HIS A 245 -7.59 1.63 12.81
C HIS A 245 -8.63 2.55 12.19
N ASP A 246 -9.90 2.16 12.32
CA ASP A 246 -11.02 2.93 11.79
C ASP A 246 -10.92 3.16 10.27
N VAL A 247 -10.25 2.27 9.53
CA VAL A 247 -10.20 2.28 8.06
C VAL A 247 -11.23 1.30 7.48
N ALA A 248 -11.58 1.45 6.20
CA ALA A 248 -12.64 0.68 5.53
C ALA A 248 -12.18 -0.06 4.27
N GLY A 249 -10.96 0.17 3.81
CA GLY A 249 -10.49 -0.41 2.56
C GLY A 249 -9.02 -0.16 2.30
N ARG A 250 -8.51 -0.91 1.32
CA ARG A 250 -7.16 -0.75 0.76
C ARG A 250 -6.10 -0.67 1.85
N ALA A 251 -6.15 -1.54 2.85
CA ALA A 251 -5.19 -1.55 3.95
C ALA A 251 -4.42 -2.88 3.97
N PRO A 252 -3.54 -3.15 2.97
CA PRO A 252 -3.30 -2.41 1.72
C PRO A 252 -4.10 -2.93 0.51
N LYS A 253 -4.11 -2.18 -0.61
CA LYS A 253 -4.36 -2.72 -1.96
C LYS A 253 -3.05 -3.10 -2.64
N LEU A 254 -2.92 -4.35 -3.07
CA LEU A 254 -1.72 -4.96 -3.66
C LEU A 254 -1.89 -5.25 -5.16
N GLY A 255 -1.12 -4.56 -5.97
CA GLY A 255 -1.12 -4.68 -7.43
C GLY A 255 -2.37 -4.11 -8.09
N GLU A 256 -2.37 -4.25 -9.41
CA GLU A 256 -3.50 -4.12 -10.31
C GLU A 256 -3.37 -5.13 -11.46
N PRO A 257 -4.44 -5.39 -12.26
CA PRO A 257 -4.35 -6.33 -13.37
C PRO A 257 -3.18 -6.04 -14.32
N GLY A 258 -2.33 -7.04 -14.53
CA GLY A 258 -1.18 -6.94 -15.42
C GLY A 258 0.10 -6.40 -14.78
N THR A 259 0.10 -6.20 -13.45
CA THR A 259 1.30 -5.79 -12.70
C THR A 259 1.81 -6.87 -11.75
N ASN A 260 3.13 -6.92 -11.53
CA ASN A 260 3.77 -7.78 -10.55
C ASN A 260 4.28 -6.96 -9.37
N GLY A 261 4.09 -7.47 -8.15
CA GLY A 261 4.65 -6.85 -6.94
C GLY A 261 5.04 -7.89 -5.90
N TYR A 262 5.89 -7.48 -4.95
CA TYR A 262 6.46 -8.31 -3.89
C TYR A 262 6.24 -7.64 -2.54
N PHE A 263 5.51 -8.33 -1.67
CA PHE A 263 4.99 -7.75 -0.45
C PHE A 263 5.33 -8.62 0.76
N HIS A 264 5.77 -7.99 1.85
CA HIS A 264 5.88 -8.63 3.14
C HIS A 264 5.12 -7.81 4.17
N ALA A 265 3.99 -8.35 4.65
CA ALA A 265 3.17 -7.71 5.66
C ALA A 265 3.24 -8.50 6.96
N THR A 266 3.82 -7.91 8.00
CA THR A 266 4.05 -8.60 9.25
C THR A 266 3.97 -7.70 10.48
N ASN A 267 3.65 -8.28 11.64
CA ASN A 267 3.53 -7.56 12.91
C ASN A 267 2.60 -6.35 12.88
N ASN A 268 1.67 -6.25 11.92
CA ASN A 268 0.73 -5.13 11.85
C ASN A 268 -0.50 -5.41 12.71
N TYR A 269 -1.06 -4.35 13.30
CA TYR A 269 -2.30 -4.41 14.05
C TYR A 269 -3.41 -3.70 13.29
N PHE A 270 -4.42 -4.45 12.86
CA PHE A 270 -5.62 -3.96 12.18
C PHE A 270 -6.79 -3.98 13.17
N GLN A 271 -7.41 -2.82 13.39
CA GLN A 271 -8.39 -2.64 14.45
C GLN A 271 -9.64 -1.88 13.99
N ASN A 272 -10.82 -2.30 14.43
CA ASN A 272 -12.08 -1.56 14.25
C ASN A 272 -12.35 -1.12 12.79
N MET A 273 -12.27 -2.05 11.85
CA MET A 273 -12.39 -1.80 10.42
C MET A 273 -13.76 -2.21 9.89
N LYS A 274 -14.61 -1.23 9.61
CA LYS A 274 -15.93 -1.40 8.97
C LYS A 274 -15.78 -1.52 7.46
N GLY A 275 -15.24 -2.62 6.98
CA GLY A 275 -14.92 -2.83 5.57
C GLY A 275 -13.88 -3.93 5.38
N HIS A 276 -12.84 -3.66 4.59
CA HIS A 276 -11.80 -4.67 4.35
C HIS A 276 -10.37 -4.16 4.56
N ALA A 277 -9.46 -5.10 4.85
CA ALA A 277 -8.01 -4.82 4.91
C ALA A 277 -7.35 -5.11 3.57
N PHE A 278 -6.95 -6.35 3.30
CA PHE A 278 -6.19 -6.71 2.11
C PHE A 278 -7.08 -6.83 0.87
N ASP A 279 -6.85 -5.96 -0.10
CA ASP A 279 -7.27 -6.10 -1.51
C ASP A 279 -6.04 -6.48 -2.33
N ALA A 280 -6.18 -7.38 -3.30
CA ALA A 280 -5.04 -7.84 -4.09
C ALA A 280 -5.48 -8.38 -5.44
N TYR A 281 -4.62 -8.18 -6.45
CA TYR A 281 -4.86 -8.61 -7.82
C TYR A 281 -3.83 -9.66 -8.25
N GLN A 282 -4.14 -10.37 -9.33
CA GLN A 282 -3.19 -11.31 -9.94
C GLN A 282 -1.86 -10.62 -10.26
N GLY A 283 -0.75 -11.26 -9.88
CA GLY A 283 0.61 -10.70 -9.95
C GLY A 283 1.13 -10.16 -8.61
N ALA A 284 0.27 -10.00 -7.60
CA ALA A 284 0.71 -9.75 -6.22
C ALA A 284 1.32 -11.01 -5.60
N ASN A 285 2.60 -10.96 -5.22
CA ASN A 285 3.30 -12.01 -4.48
C ASN A 285 3.47 -11.53 -3.04
N ALA A 286 2.83 -12.17 -2.07
CA ALA A 286 2.84 -11.68 -0.70
C ALA A 286 3.07 -12.78 0.34
N ILE A 287 3.84 -12.43 1.37
CA ILE A 287 3.87 -13.15 2.64
C ILE A 287 3.14 -12.29 3.66
N ILE A 288 2.02 -12.80 4.18
CA ILE A 288 1.19 -12.16 5.20
C ILE A 288 1.26 -13.03 6.44
N GLU A 289 2.05 -12.63 7.43
CA GLU A 289 2.37 -13.45 8.61
C GLU A 289 2.50 -12.63 9.91
N GLY A 290 2.08 -13.18 11.04
CA GLY A 290 2.19 -12.53 12.34
C GLY A 290 1.45 -11.20 12.45
N ASN A 291 0.34 -11.00 11.72
CA ASN A 291 -0.52 -9.83 11.88
C ASN A 291 -1.70 -10.15 12.82
N VAL A 292 -2.27 -9.11 13.41
CA VAL A 292 -3.47 -9.21 14.28
C VAL A 292 -4.60 -8.43 13.64
N PHE A 293 -5.75 -9.08 13.49
CA PHE A 293 -7.02 -8.49 13.05
C PHE A 293 -8.00 -8.51 14.22
N ASP A 294 -8.49 -7.34 14.64
CA ASP A 294 -9.36 -7.18 15.80
C ASP A 294 -10.54 -6.24 15.46
N GLY A 295 -11.73 -6.82 15.28
CA GLY A 295 -12.88 -6.06 14.78
C GLY A 295 -12.74 -5.64 13.31
N VAL A 296 -12.24 -6.52 12.45
CA VAL A 296 -12.09 -6.28 11.01
C VAL A 296 -13.13 -7.08 10.24
N ASP A 297 -14.10 -6.42 9.60
CA ASP A 297 -15.22 -7.10 8.94
C ASP A 297 -14.75 -8.08 7.84
N THR A 298 -13.73 -7.70 7.06
CA THR A 298 -13.17 -8.54 5.99
C THR A 298 -11.64 -8.41 5.94
N PRO A 299 -10.88 -9.26 6.66
CA PRO A 299 -9.42 -9.21 6.63
C PRO A 299 -8.82 -9.38 5.23
N ILE A 300 -9.33 -10.36 4.47
CA ILE A 300 -8.92 -10.64 3.09
C ILE A 300 -10.15 -10.60 2.20
N THR A 301 -10.15 -9.75 1.16
CA THR A 301 -11.26 -9.69 0.20
C THR A 301 -11.39 -10.98 -0.62
N LYS A 302 -12.57 -11.21 -1.21
CA LYS A 302 -12.80 -12.34 -2.13
C LYS A 302 -11.85 -12.31 -3.33
N GLU A 303 -11.58 -11.12 -3.87
CA GLU A 303 -10.63 -10.95 -4.99
C GLU A 303 -9.22 -11.37 -4.56
N ALA A 304 -8.73 -10.84 -3.43
CA ALA A 304 -7.44 -11.22 -2.88
C ALA A 304 -7.34 -12.73 -2.60
N ALA A 305 -8.39 -13.34 -2.06
CA ALA A 305 -8.43 -14.78 -1.81
C ALA A 305 -8.32 -15.65 -3.09
N SER A 306 -8.59 -15.07 -4.27
CA SER A 306 -8.43 -15.75 -5.57
C SER A 306 -7.00 -15.67 -6.13
N VAL A 307 -6.12 -14.88 -5.52
CA VAL A 307 -4.74 -14.69 -5.98
C VAL A 307 -3.87 -15.84 -5.47
N SER A 308 -3.49 -16.76 -6.37
CA SER A 308 -2.77 -18.00 -6.04
C SER A 308 -1.35 -17.78 -5.51
N THR A 309 -0.81 -16.56 -5.60
CA THR A 309 0.52 -16.17 -5.14
C THR A 309 0.51 -15.47 -3.78
N LEU A 310 -0.64 -15.34 -3.12
CA LEU A 310 -0.69 -14.89 -1.73
C LEU A 310 -0.46 -16.05 -0.78
N PHE A 311 0.44 -15.83 0.16
CA PHE A 311 0.65 -16.72 1.29
C PHE A 311 0.13 -16.05 2.56
N VAL A 312 -0.99 -16.55 3.08
CA VAL A 312 -1.57 -16.10 4.36
C VAL A 312 -1.26 -17.17 5.40
N ALA A 313 -0.36 -16.84 6.33
CA ALA A 313 0.09 -17.76 7.34
C ALA A 313 -1.02 -18.07 8.35
N ASP A 314 -1.22 -19.36 8.57
CA ASP A 314 -2.03 -19.94 9.64
C ASP A 314 -1.24 -21.09 10.28
N GLU A 315 -1.78 -21.71 11.32
CA GLU A 315 -1.12 -22.82 12.01
C GLU A 315 -0.81 -24.01 11.09
N SER A 316 -1.72 -24.32 10.15
CA SER A 316 -1.60 -25.48 9.25
C SER A 316 -0.50 -25.31 8.18
N GLY A 317 -0.25 -24.07 7.76
CA GLY A 317 0.73 -23.74 6.72
C GLY A 317 2.07 -23.21 7.24
N ALA A 318 2.24 -23.08 8.56
CA ALA A 318 3.43 -22.47 9.15
C ALA A 318 4.74 -23.14 8.68
N SER A 319 4.74 -24.46 8.45
CA SER A 319 5.93 -25.19 8.00
C SER A 319 6.37 -24.89 6.57
N ALA A 320 5.51 -24.29 5.72
CA ALA A 320 5.83 -24.00 4.32
C ALA A 320 6.98 -22.98 4.16
N CYS A 321 7.16 -22.07 5.14
CA CYS A 321 8.31 -21.14 5.12
C CYS A 321 9.65 -21.82 5.43
N GLN A 322 9.69 -23.05 5.93
CA GLN A 322 10.94 -23.66 6.40
C GLN A 322 11.97 -23.80 5.27
N SER A 323 11.53 -24.19 4.08
CA SER A 323 12.39 -24.32 2.89
C SER A 323 12.77 -22.97 2.29
N ALA A 324 11.84 -22.01 2.27
CA ALA A 324 12.01 -20.72 1.63
C ALA A 324 12.78 -19.69 2.50
N LEU A 325 12.46 -19.63 3.79
CA LEU A 325 12.95 -18.63 4.74
C LEU A 325 13.87 -19.21 5.83
N GLY A 326 14.01 -20.54 5.91
CA GLY A 326 14.80 -21.20 6.96
C GLY A 326 14.13 -21.22 8.34
N ARG A 327 12.88 -20.76 8.44
CA ARG A 327 12.05 -20.74 9.66
C ARG A 327 10.60 -21.05 9.31
N ALA A 328 9.81 -21.45 10.31
CA ALA A 328 8.36 -21.48 10.16
C ALA A 328 7.80 -20.05 9.98
N CYS A 329 6.69 -19.92 9.24
CA CYS A 329 5.93 -18.69 9.18
C CYS A 329 5.19 -18.49 10.51
N VAL A 330 4.95 -17.25 10.90
CA VAL A 330 4.15 -16.97 12.10
C VAL A 330 2.67 -16.82 11.73
N PRO A 331 1.74 -17.59 12.33
CA PRO A 331 0.32 -17.44 12.04
C PRO A 331 -0.20 -16.03 12.32
N ASN A 332 -1.14 -15.57 11.49
CA ASN A 332 -1.95 -14.38 11.81
C ASN A 332 -3.03 -14.75 12.84
N SER A 333 -3.56 -13.76 13.57
CA SER A 333 -4.71 -13.95 14.45
C SER A 333 -5.87 -13.04 14.07
N ALA A 334 -7.10 -13.52 14.31
CA ALA A 334 -8.32 -12.78 14.10
C ALA A 334 -9.22 -12.90 15.33
N THR A 335 -9.66 -11.76 15.87
CA THR A 335 -10.65 -11.66 16.96
C THR A 335 -11.79 -10.78 16.49
N SER A 336 -13.04 -11.19 16.72
CA SER A 336 -14.23 -10.43 16.32
C SER A 336 -14.18 -9.92 14.87
N SER A 337 -13.55 -10.69 13.99
CA SER A 337 -13.24 -10.31 12.61
C SER A 337 -13.79 -11.36 11.65
N GLY A 338 -13.90 -11.00 10.37
CA GLY A 338 -14.20 -11.95 9.31
C GLY A 338 -13.13 -13.04 9.17
N ASP A 339 -13.43 -14.04 8.35
CA ASP A 339 -12.56 -15.21 8.19
C ASP A 339 -11.18 -14.84 7.61
N LEU A 340 -10.14 -15.51 8.13
CA LEU A 340 -8.83 -15.54 7.52
C LEU A 340 -8.71 -16.79 6.65
N PRO A 341 -8.71 -16.66 5.31
CA PRO A 341 -8.60 -17.81 4.44
C PRO A 341 -7.21 -18.45 4.53
N SER A 342 -7.18 -19.79 4.47
CA SER A 342 -5.94 -20.55 4.39
C SER A 342 -5.36 -20.48 2.97
N LEU A 343 -4.53 -19.47 2.70
CA LEU A 343 -3.91 -19.28 1.38
C LEU A 343 -2.45 -19.77 1.40
N LYS A 344 -2.14 -20.77 0.58
CA LYS A 344 -0.82 -21.43 0.51
C LYS A 344 -0.11 -21.16 -0.81
N GLY A 345 -0.05 -19.89 -1.22
CA GLY A 345 0.61 -19.47 -2.45
C GLY A 345 2.14 -19.63 -2.40
N GLU A 346 2.64 -20.86 -2.44
CA GLU A 346 4.06 -21.19 -2.31
C GLU A 346 4.93 -20.55 -3.40
N SER A 347 4.40 -20.40 -4.62
CA SER A 347 5.11 -19.71 -5.71
C SER A 347 5.40 -18.25 -5.36
N GLY A 348 4.41 -17.56 -4.78
CA GLY A 348 4.57 -16.18 -4.32
C GLY A 348 5.45 -16.07 -3.08
N LEU A 349 5.30 -16.97 -2.11
CA LEU A 349 6.22 -17.12 -0.97
C LEU A 349 7.68 -17.23 -1.45
N ASN A 350 7.95 -18.16 -2.38
CA ASN A 350 9.28 -18.36 -2.94
C ASN A 350 9.77 -17.14 -3.73
N ALA A 351 8.87 -16.44 -4.42
CA ALA A 351 9.22 -15.23 -5.15
C ALA A 351 9.65 -14.10 -4.20
N VAL A 352 8.93 -13.89 -3.10
CA VAL A 352 9.30 -12.92 -2.05
C VAL A 352 10.58 -13.35 -1.33
N ALA A 353 10.72 -14.65 -1.04
CA ALA A 353 11.90 -15.23 -0.37
C ALA A 353 13.21 -15.13 -1.16
N LYS A 354 13.17 -14.79 -2.46
CA LYS A 354 14.40 -14.39 -3.20
C LYS A 354 15.12 -13.22 -2.54
N ASN A 355 14.40 -12.40 -1.76
CA ASN A 355 14.92 -11.31 -0.97
C ASN A 355 14.97 -11.66 0.54
N LYS A 356 15.16 -12.93 0.91
CA LYS A 356 15.09 -13.41 2.31
C LYS A 356 15.89 -12.61 3.33
N ASP A 357 17.01 -12.00 2.93
CA ASP A 357 17.85 -11.19 3.82
C ASP A 357 17.16 -9.87 4.22
N ASN A 358 16.13 -9.47 3.47
CA ASN A 358 15.27 -8.31 3.70
C ASN A 358 13.88 -8.71 4.24
N ILE A 359 13.64 -9.99 4.55
CA ILE A 359 12.36 -10.46 5.09
C ILE A 359 12.43 -10.48 6.62
N ILE A 360 11.45 -9.86 7.25
CA ILE A 360 11.42 -9.69 8.70
C ILE A 360 11.00 -10.99 9.38
N THR A 361 11.59 -11.29 10.53
CA THR A 361 11.12 -12.40 11.37
C THR A 361 10.06 -11.84 12.33
N PRO A 362 8.80 -12.31 12.24
CA PRO A 362 7.72 -11.78 13.06
C PRO A 362 7.88 -12.18 14.53
N VAL A 363 7.30 -11.38 15.43
CA VAL A 363 6.98 -11.82 16.80
C VAL A 363 5.70 -12.65 16.78
N SER A 364 5.34 -13.29 17.89
CA SER A 364 4.06 -13.99 17.96
C SER A 364 2.90 -13.01 17.83
N ALA A 365 1.79 -13.42 17.21
CA ALA A 365 0.61 -12.56 17.05
C ALA A 365 0.06 -12.04 18.40
N SER A 366 0.24 -12.79 19.49
CA SER A 366 -0.13 -12.35 20.85
C SER A 366 0.66 -11.14 21.36
N GLU A 367 1.86 -10.88 20.84
CA GLU A 367 2.72 -9.77 21.27
C GLU A 367 2.50 -8.50 20.43
N VAL A 368 1.94 -8.65 19.22
CA VAL A 368 1.85 -7.58 18.22
C VAL A 368 1.07 -6.37 18.71
N ALA A 369 -0.12 -6.57 19.30
CA ALA A 369 -0.94 -5.44 19.72
C ALA A 369 -0.22 -4.56 20.77
N ALA A 370 0.41 -5.18 21.77
CA ALA A 370 1.17 -4.46 22.79
C ALA A 370 2.42 -3.78 22.20
N LEU A 371 3.11 -4.47 21.29
CA LEU A 371 4.29 -3.96 20.61
C LEU A 371 3.97 -2.72 19.76
N VAL A 372 2.93 -2.80 18.94
CA VAL A 372 2.50 -1.74 18.03
C VAL A 372 2.00 -0.53 18.82
N LEU A 373 1.04 -0.73 19.73
CA LEU A 373 0.46 0.39 20.49
C LEU A 373 1.48 1.08 21.42
N GLY A 374 2.55 0.38 21.81
CA GLY A 374 3.63 0.96 22.61
C GLY A 374 4.66 1.78 21.83
N SER A 375 4.63 1.74 20.49
CA SER A 375 5.69 2.33 19.66
C SER A 375 5.21 3.09 18.42
N VAL A 376 3.93 3.02 18.06
CA VAL A 376 3.44 3.61 16.80
C VAL A 376 3.43 5.14 16.83
N GLY A 377 3.71 5.76 15.67
CA GLY A 377 3.44 7.16 15.40
C GLY A 377 4.50 8.17 15.86
N PRO A 378 4.31 9.47 15.53
CA PRO A 378 5.36 10.49 15.63
C PRO A 378 5.93 10.71 17.03
N ALA A 379 5.11 10.55 18.07
CA ALA A 379 5.54 10.78 19.45
C ALA A 379 6.54 9.74 19.97
N ASN A 380 6.66 8.60 19.28
CA ASN A 380 7.45 7.45 19.73
C ASN A 380 8.78 7.28 18.98
N VAL A 381 9.15 8.25 18.14
CA VAL A 381 10.46 8.27 17.47
C VAL A 381 11.58 8.16 18.52
N GLY A 382 12.42 7.14 18.40
CA GLY A 382 13.52 6.88 19.33
C GLY A 382 13.16 6.12 20.61
N SER A 383 11.88 5.89 20.90
CA SER A 383 11.45 5.05 22.02
C SER A 383 11.71 3.56 21.80
N GLY A 384 11.98 3.14 20.54
CA GLY A 384 12.11 1.73 20.15
C GLY A 384 13.52 1.12 20.14
N SER A 385 14.58 1.83 20.56
CA SER A 385 15.96 1.30 20.44
C SER A 385 16.31 0.15 21.42
N ASN A 386 15.37 -0.41 22.16
CA ASN A 386 15.67 -1.38 23.23
C ASN A 386 14.88 -2.70 23.20
N SER A 387 14.32 -3.13 22.07
CA SER A 387 13.75 -4.49 21.95
C SER A 387 13.78 -5.06 20.53
N GLY A 388 14.71 -5.97 20.26
CA GLY A 388 14.68 -6.88 19.09
C GLY A 388 16.05 -7.18 18.48
N SER A 389 16.63 -8.31 18.86
CA SER A 389 17.93 -8.85 18.42
C SER A 389 18.18 -8.81 16.91
N GLY A 390 19.26 -8.15 16.52
CA GLY A 390 20.05 -8.58 15.37
C GLY A 390 20.84 -9.84 15.78
N SER A 391 20.54 -10.96 15.14
CA SER A 391 21.33 -12.20 15.24
C SER A 391 22.63 -12.01 14.47
N ASP A 392 23.67 -11.51 15.14
CA ASP A 392 25.05 -11.76 14.74
C ASP A 392 25.56 -12.95 15.56
N SER A 393 25.82 -14.08 14.89
CA SER A 393 26.52 -15.21 15.50
C SER A 393 27.33 -15.94 14.44
N ALA A 394 28.62 -15.60 14.37
CA ALA A 394 29.65 -16.48 13.84
C ALA A 394 30.38 -17.17 15.02
N PRO A 395 30.89 -18.41 14.83
CA PRO A 395 31.04 -19.37 15.91
C PRO A 395 32.44 -19.34 16.55
N SER A 396 32.52 -19.56 17.86
CA SER A 396 33.78 -19.92 18.51
C SER A 396 33.58 -20.88 19.69
N GLN A 397 33.88 -22.14 19.41
CA GLN A 397 34.59 -23.15 20.23
C GLN A 397 34.37 -23.17 21.76
N SER A 398 33.87 -24.32 22.24
CA SER A 398 34.04 -24.80 23.62
C SER A 398 35.51 -24.93 24.03
N PRO A 399 35.79 -24.97 25.34
CA PRO A 399 35.99 -26.28 25.95
C PRO A 399 35.29 -26.49 27.31
N GLU A 400 35.37 -27.74 27.72
CA GLU A 400 34.66 -28.51 28.74
C GLU A 400 34.73 -28.04 30.21
N SER A 401 33.76 -28.58 30.97
CA SER A 401 33.91 -29.26 32.28
C SER A 401 33.36 -28.54 33.51
N GLY A 402 32.48 -29.25 34.23
CA GLY A 402 32.19 -28.98 35.64
C GLY A 402 30.80 -29.36 36.10
N ASN A 403 30.63 -30.64 36.44
CA ASN A 403 29.52 -31.24 37.18
C ASN A 403 29.15 -30.44 38.45
N ASP A 404 27.87 -30.21 38.74
CA ASP A 404 27.26 -30.77 39.97
C ASP A 404 25.73 -30.71 39.91
N ALA A 405 25.12 -31.79 40.37
CA ALA A 405 23.68 -32.00 40.42
C ALA A 405 23.15 -31.69 41.82
N THR A 406 21.97 -31.09 41.93
CA THR A 406 21.05 -31.49 43.02
C THR A 406 19.61 -31.16 42.68
N GLU A 407 18.86 -32.24 42.52
CA GLU A 407 17.41 -32.39 42.45
C GLU A 407 16.78 -32.09 43.81
N THR A 408 15.59 -31.47 43.85
CA THR A 408 14.54 -31.77 44.84
C THR A 408 13.25 -30.98 44.58
N THR A 409 12.18 -31.72 44.33
CA THR A 409 10.77 -31.44 44.68
C THR A 409 10.24 -32.81 45.14
N PRO A 410 9.29 -32.99 46.08
CA PRO A 410 7.93 -32.41 45.99
C PRO A 410 7.16 -32.20 47.32
N ALA A 411 5.92 -31.71 47.18
CA ALA A 411 4.68 -32.16 47.86
C ALA A 411 3.86 -31.09 48.63
N THR A 412 2.58 -31.00 48.22
CA THR A 412 1.37 -30.67 49.01
C THR A 412 0.60 -32.01 49.21
N PRO A 413 -0.29 -32.23 50.21
CA PRO A 413 -1.58 -31.53 50.48
C PRO A 413 -1.79 -31.26 52.01
N GLU A 414 -2.85 -30.64 52.57
CA GLU A 414 -4.28 -31.00 52.55
C GLU A 414 -5.11 -30.07 53.47
N THR A 415 -6.43 -29.99 53.21
CA THR A 415 -7.60 -29.70 54.09
C THR A 415 -8.16 -28.27 54.37
N THR A 416 -9.43 -28.15 53.98
CA THR A 416 -10.52 -27.20 54.30
C THR A 416 -11.03 -27.34 55.77
N PRO A 417 -11.86 -26.43 56.33
CA PRO A 417 -13.32 -26.53 56.12
C PRO A 417 -14.10 -25.20 55.97
N GLU A 418 -15.36 -25.43 55.60
CA GLU A 418 -16.49 -24.64 55.12
C GLU A 418 -17.23 -23.78 56.16
N SER A 419 -17.88 -22.68 55.73
CA SER A 419 -19.25 -22.29 56.15
C SER A 419 -19.87 -21.24 55.20
N THR A 420 -21.16 -21.40 54.94
CA THR A 420 -22.04 -20.73 53.95
C THR A 420 -23.32 -20.27 54.70
N PRO A 421 -24.38 -19.71 54.07
CA PRO A 421 -24.60 -18.38 53.50
C PRO A 421 -25.80 -17.61 54.16
N GLU A 422 -26.06 -16.35 53.79
CA GLU A 422 -27.41 -15.75 53.94
C GLU A 422 -27.76 -14.67 52.88
N THR A 423 -28.65 -15.07 51.97
CA THR A 423 -29.88 -14.44 51.40
C THR A 423 -29.94 -13.00 50.84
N ALA A 424 -30.58 -12.93 49.65
CA ALA A 424 -31.01 -11.78 48.85
C ALA A 424 -32.18 -10.94 49.44
N PRO A 425 -32.63 -9.88 48.73
CA PRO A 425 -33.85 -10.10 47.95
C PRO A 425 -33.90 -9.47 46.54
N GLU A 426 -34.86 -10.04 45.82
CA GLU A 426 -35.38 -9.91 44.45
C GLU A 426 -35.93 -8.53 44.05
N THR A 427 -35.93 -8.22 42.75
CA THR A 427 -37.14 -7.79 42.00
C THR A 427 -36.85 -7.69 40.49
N THR A 428 -37.57 -8.50 39.71
CA THR A 428 -37.79 -8.37 38.25
C THR A 428 -39.11 -7.61 38.02
N PRO A 429 -39.39 -7.09 36.80
CA PRO A 429 -40.28 -7.87 35.94
C PRO A 429 -40.04 -7.80 34.42
N GLU A 430 -40.45 -8.92 33.79
CA GLU A 430 -41.20 -9.07 32.53
C GLU A 430 -40.54 -8.82 31.16
N ALA A 431 -40.25 -9.96 30.51
CA ALA A 431 -40.25 -10.12 29.05
C ALA A 431 -41.67 -10.48 28.57
N VAL A 432 -42.09 -9.89 27.44
CA VAL A 432 -43.26 -10.32 26.68
C VAL A 432 -42.77 -10.92 25.37
N ASN A 433 -43.16 -12.18 25.15
CA ASN A 433 -42.99 -12.95 23.93
C ASN A 433 -44.34 -12.94 23.20
N GLU A 434 -44.39 -12.49 21.95
CA GLU A 434 -45.45 -12.85 21.02
C GLU A 434 -44.84 -13.36 19.73
N GLN A 435 -45.26 -14.57 19.39
CA GLN A 435 -44.84 -15.41 18.29
C GLN A 435 -46.06 -15.55 17.38
N GLU A 436 -46.01 -14.99 16.17
CA GLU A 436 -46.93 -15.33 15.09
C GLU A 436 -46.15 -15.88 13.90
N ALA A 437 -46.70 -16.91 13.29
CA ALA A 437 -46.09 -17.80 12.32
C ALA A 437 -46.41 -17.39 10.87
N LEU A 438 -45.39 -17.51 9.99
CA LEU A 438 -45.38 -18.06 8.60
C LEU A 438 -46.40 -17.53 7.56
N PRO A 439 -45.99 -17.35 6.28
CA PRO A 439 -45.60 -18.50 5.45
C PRO A 439 -44.39 -18.35 4.52
N GLU A 440 -43.95 -19.54 4.09
CA GLU A 440 -43.03 -19.85 2.99
C GLU A 440 -43.37 -19.12 1.70
N GLU A 441 -42.34 -18.67 0.99
CA GLU A 441 -42.38 -18.40 -0.44
C GLU A 441 -41.22 -19.16 -1.10
N THR A 442 -41.57 -19.73 -2.24
CA THR A 442 -41.00 -20.88 -2.93
C THR A 442 -39.74 -20.57 -3.73
N GLU A 443 -38.83 -21.54 -3.77
CA GLU A 443 -37.74 -21.64 -4.73
C GLU A 443 -38.28 -21.69 -6.17
N THR A 444 -37.77 -20.83 -7.05
CA THR A 444 -37.95 -20.93 -8.49
C THR A 444 -36.59 -20.97 -9.18
N GLU A 445 -36.36 -22.08 -9.87
CA GLU A 445 -35.24 -22.40 -10.77
C GLU A 445 -34.95 -21.30 -11.82
N PRO A 446 -33.70 -21.09 -12.26
CA PRO A 446 -33.43 -20.29 -13.44
C PRO A 446 -33.60 -21.11 -14.72
N VAL A 447 -34.51 -20.63 -15.57
CA VAL A 447 -34.77 -21.12 -16.93
C VAL A 447 -33.60 -20.80 -17.85
N ALA A 448 -33.20 -21.79 -18.66
CA ALA A 448 -32.20 -21.71 -19.71
C ALA A 448 -32.54 -20.64 -20.75
N ASN A 449 -31.53 -19.87 -21.19
CA ASN A 449 -31.66 -18.95 -22.30
C ASN A 449 -31.01 -19.56 -23.55
N GLU A 450 -31.82 -19.71 -24.59
CA GLU A 450 -31.47 -20.20 -25.94
C GLU A 450 -30.48 -19.27 -26.66
N GLU A 451 -29.58 -19.91 -27.42
CA GLU A 451 -28.75 -19.31 -28.46
C GLU A 451 -29.61 -18.67 -29.56
N VAL A 452 -29.21 -17.48 -30.03
CA VAL A 452 -29.70 -16.90 -31.29
C VAL A 452 -28.50 -16.55 -32.17
N GLU A 453 -28.25 -17.41 -33.15
CA GLU A 453 -27.39 -17.17 -34.32
C GLU A 453 -28.10 -16.25 -35.34
N PRO A 454 -27.35 -15.55 -36.22
CA PRO A 454 -27.86 -14.42 -36.99
C PRO A 454 -28.52 -14.81 -38.31
N VAL A 455 -29.59 -14.10 -38.66
CA VAL A 455 -30.20 -14.11 -39.99
C VAL A 455 -29.38 -13.28 -40.97
N ALA A 456 -28.90 -13.96 -42.00
CA ALA A 456 -28.37 -13.39 -43.23
C ALA A 456 -29.48 -12.79 -44.10
N SER A 457 -29.15 -11.73 -44.84
CA SER A 457 -29.82 -11.38 -46.08
C SER A 457 -28.78 -10.96 -47.11
N ASP A 458 -28.63 -11.80 -48.12
CA ASP A 458 -28.07 -11.51 -49.44
C ASP A 458 -28.74 -10.28 -50.07
N ASP A 459 -27.95 -9.44 -50.76
CA ASP A 459 -28.15 -9.26 -52.20
C ASP A 459 -26.91 -8.63 -52.87
N CYS A 460 -26.56 -9.20 -54.01
CA CYS A 460 -25.43 -8.86 -54.87
C CYS A 460 -25.66 -7.56 -55.65
N GLU A 461 -24.59 -6.89 -56.08
CA GLU A 461 -24.28 -6.80 -57.51
C GLU A 461 -22.86 -6.27 -57.76
N GLU A 462 -22.29 -6.85 -58.81
CA GLU A 462 -20.96 -6.79 -59.37
C GLU A 462 -20.73 -5.45 -60.10
N GLU A 463 -19.50 -4.95 -60.13
CA GLU A 463 -18.94 -4.41 -61.38
C GLU A 463 -17.41 -4.34 -61.33
N THR A 464 -16.89 -4.45 -62.55
CA THR A 464 -15.56 -4.80 -63.00
C THR A 464 -14.52 -3.66 -62.92
N ASP A 465 -13.23 -4.01 -62.79
CA ASP A 465 -12.25 -3.96 -63.91
C ASP A 465 -10.79 -3.68 -63.47
N ALA A 466 -9.90 -4.34 -64.22
CA ALA A 466 -8.53 -3.96 -64.59
C ALA A 466 -7.37 -3.95 -63.56
N THR A 467 -6.64 -5.06 -63.59
CA THR A 467 -5.15 -5.11 -63.55
C THR A 467 -4.56 -4.45 -64.83
N PRO A 468 -3.28 -4.01 -64.90
CA PRO A 468 -2.15 -4.95 -64.89
C PRO A 468 -0.78 -4.47 -64.35
N SER A 469 -0.03 -5.46 -63.85
CA SER A 469 1.37 -5.82 -64.18
C SER A 469 2.49 -4.76 -64.15
N LYS A 470 3.54 -5.02 -63.35
CA LYS A 470 4.85 -5.39 -63.93
C LYS A 470 5.77 -6.10 -62.92
N THR A 471 6.18 -7.30 -63.31
CA THR A 471 7.28 -8.13 -62.82
C THR A 471 8.63 -7.50 -63.17
N GLU A 472 9.67 -7.71 -62.35
CA GLU A 472 10.97 -8.20 -62.83
C GLU A 472 11.87 -8.64 -61.64
N GLU A 473 12.53 -9.76 -61.89
CA GLU A 473 13.42 -10.57 -61.06
C GLU A 473 14.81 -9.91 -60.90
N GLU A 474 15.64 -10.35 -59.95
CA GLU A 474 16.74 -11.30 -60.23
C GLU A 474 17.70 -11.46 -59.02
N SER A 475 18.26 -12.66 -58.97
CA SER A 475 19.14 -13.36 -58.02
C SER A 475 20.52 -12.76 -57.74
N VAL A 476 21.14 -13.15 -56.60
CA VAL A 476 22.49 -13.79 -56.55
C VAL A 476 22.60 -14.66 -55.27
N ALA A 477 22.95 -15.94 -55.44
CA ALA A 477 23.58 -16.84 -54.44
C ALA A 477 25.10 -16.85 -54.71
N THR A 478 26.07 -17.08 -53.82
CA THR A 478 26.36 -18.20 -52.90
C THR A 478 27.64 -17.84 -52.11
N ASP A 479 27.84 -18.32 -50.88
CA ASP A 479 29.08 -19.03 -50.49
C ASP A 479 28.94 -19.70 -49.09
N GLU A 480 29.54 -20.90 -48.99
CA GLU A 480 29.59 -21.87 -47.88
C GLU A 480 30.63 -21.42 -46.80
N CYS A 481 30.83 -21.96 -45.58
CA CYS A 481 30.63 -23.29 -44.95
C CYS A 481 30.52 -23.17 -43.40
N ASP A 482 29.81 -24.14 -42.79
CA ASP A 482 29.99 -24.87 -41.51
C ASP A 482 30.50 -24.19 -40.21
N ASP A 483 29.66 -24.23 -39.16
CA ASP A 483 29.95 -24.97 -37.91
C ASP A 483 28.66 -25.08 -37.04
N GLU A 484 28.36 -26.31 -36.60
CA GLU A 484 27.24 -26.70 -35.73
C GLU A 484 27.45 -26.23 -34.27
N ILE A 485 26.40 -25.71 -33.59
CA ILE A 485 25.97 -26.12 -32.22
C ILE A 485 24.46 -25.78 -32.05
N GLU A 486 23.68 -26.77 -31.62
CA GLU A 486 22.25 -26.72 -31.33
C GLU A 486 21.86 -25.85 -30.12
N ALA A 487 20.72 -25.16 -30.20
CA ALA A 487 19.60 -25.29 -29.24
C ALA A 487 18.41 -24.41 -29.68
N ALA A 488 17.27 -25.07 -29.90
CA ALA A 488 16.02 -24.45 -30.33
C ALA A 488 15.42 -23.53 -29.26
N ALA A 489 15.10 -22.30 -29.66
CA ALA A 489 14.13 -21.44 -28.99
C ALA A 489 12.85 -21.44 -29.82
N ASP A 490 11.78 -22.00 -29.27
CA ASP A 490 10.43 -21.97 -29.84
C ASP A 490 9.87 -20.55 -29.70
N SER A 491 9.86 -19.83 -30.81
CA SER A 491 9.22 -18.53 -30.97
C SER A 491 7.81 -18.73 -31.52
N SER A 492 6.80 -18.77 -30.65
CA SER A 492 5.40 -18.68 -31.10
C SER A 492 5.01 -17.22 -31.31
N SER A 493 5.14 -16.77 -32.55
CA SER A 493 4.55 -15.53 -33.04
C SER A 493 3.01 -15.63 -33.05
N SER A 494 2.33 -15.01 -32.10
CA SER A 494 0.88 -14.80 -32.21
C SER A 494 0.62 -13.69 -33.22
N ALA A 495 0.10 -14.07 -34.39
CA ALA A 495 -0.45 -13.14 -35.37
C ALA A 495 -1.46 -12.21 -34.69
N GLY A 496 -1.25 -10.91 -34.90
CA GLY A 496 -1.87 -9.84 -34.14
C GLY A 496 -3.38 -9.76 -34.30
N SER A 497 -4.04 -9.46 -33.17
CA SER A 497 -5.28 -8.68 -33.23
C SER A 497 -5.01 -7.41 -34.04
N SER A 498 -5.73 -7.22 -35.13
CA SER A 498 -5.61 -6.03 -36.00
C SER A 498 -6.03 -4.73 -35.30
N THR A 499 -6.65 -4.86 -34.12
CA THR A 499 -7.19 -3.77 -33.31
C THR A 499 -6.54 -3.77 -31.93
N ALA A 500 -5.91 -2.64 -31.57
CA ALA A 500 -5.39 -2.37 -30.25
C ALA A 500 -6.55 -2.23 -29.25
N GLN A 501 -6.32 -2.48 -27.96
CA GLN A 501 -7.34 -2.22 -26.94
C GLN A 501 -7.49 -0.70 -26.69
N MET A 502 -8.58 -0.28 -26.03
CA MET A 502 -8.68 1.10 -25.51
C MET A 502 -7.47 1.36 -24.62
N TYR A 503 -6.78 2.49 -24.81
CA TYR A 503 -5.49 2.83 -24.19
C TYR A 503 -4.29 1.94 -24.59
N GLY A 504 -4.48 1.01 -25.53
CA GLY A 504 -3.39 0.24 -26.13
C GLY A 504 -2.55 1.07 -27.11
N GLN A 505 -1.31 0.65 -27.33
CA GLN A 505 -0.45 1.23 -28.35
C GLN A 505 -0.99 0.91 -29.74
N CYS A 506 -1.18 1.95 -30.54
CA CYS A 506 -1.72 1.87 -31.90
C CYS A 506 -0.76 2.45 -32.96
N GLY A 507 0.46 2.80 -32.56
CA GLY A 507 1.46 3.37 -33.46
C GLY A 507 2.74 3.82 -32.75
N GLY A 508 3.72 4.24 -33.53
CA GLY A 508 5.05 4.63 -33.06
C GLY A 508 6.15 4.14 -34.00
N LYS A 509 7.29 4.81 -33.99
CA LYS A 509 8.46 4.39 -34.77
C LYS A 509 8.91 2.99 -34.32
N ASN A 510 8.99 2.07 -35.28
CA ASN A 510 9.27 0.63 -35.09
C ASN A 510 8.15 -0.20 -34.44
N TRP A 511 6.93 0.34 -34.30
CA TRP A 511 5.79 -0.45 -33.84
C TRP A 511 5.28 -1.38 -34.95
N THR A 512 5.25 -2.69 -34.67
CA THR A 512 4.76 -3.73 -35.59
C THR A 512 3.44 -4.38 -35.13
N GLY A 513 2.88 -3.90 -34.00
CA GLY A 513 1.62 -4.39 -33.45
C GLY A 513 0.38 -3.70 -34.05
N ALA A 514 -0.75 -3.82 -33.37
CA ALA A 514 -2.04 -3.32 -33.85
C ALA A 514 -2.00 -1.81 -34.16
N THR A 515 -2.60 -1.40 -35.27
CA THR A 515 -2.64 0.02 -35.72
C THR A 515 -4.06 0.60 -35.75
N THR A 516 -5.07 -0.24 -35.60
CA THR A 516 -6.48 0.15 -35.54
C THR A 516 -6.93 0.24 -34.08
N CYS A 517 -7.84 1.16 -33.75
CA CYS A 517 -8.40 1.29 -32.40
C CYS A 517 -9.85 0.80 -32.34
N PRO A 518 -10.37 0.39 -31.16
CA PRO A 518 -11.75 -0.05 -31.01
C PRO A 518 -12.73 1.08 -31.34
N SER A 519 -13.94 0.71 -31.76
CA SER A 519 -15.01 1.67 -32.07
C SER A 519 -15.22 2.70 -30.94
N GLY A 520 -15.37 3.97 -31.32
CA GLY A 520 -15.53 5.10 -30.37
C GLY A 520 -14.22 5.77 -29.94
N THR A 521 -13.07 5.27 -30.41
CA THR A 521 -11.73 5.75 -30.03
C THR A 521 -10.89 6.08 -31.26
N SER A 522 -9.80 6.82 -31.09
CA SER A 522 -8.89 7.17 -32.19
C SER A 522 -7.44 7.04 -31.75
N CYS A 523 -6.57 6.60 -32.67
CA CYS A 523 -5.14 6.52 -32.42
C CYS A 523 -4.54 7.93 -32.35
N LYS A 524 -4.06 8.34 -31.17
CA LYS A 524 -3.42 9.66 -30.97
C LYS A 524 -1.93 9.50 -30.70
N LYS A 525 -1.14 10.17 -31.52
CA LYS A 525 0.31 10.28 -31.34
C LYS A 525 0.63 11.05 -30.07
N MET A 526 1.39 10.43 -29.17
CA MET A 526 1.91 11.07 -27.95
C MET A 526 3.35 11.54 -28.16
N ASN A 527 4.18 10.70 -28.81
CA ASN A 527 5.53 11.04 -29.24
C ASN A 527 5.91 10.23 -30.50
N ASP A 528 7.14 10.36 -30.99
CA ASP A 528 7.59 9.68 -32.22
C ASP A 528 7.60 8.16 -32.13
N TYR A 529 7.73 7.60 -30.93
CA TYR A 529 7.84 6.16 -30.68
C TYR A 529 6.53 5.57 -30.13
N TYR A 530 5.52 6.39 -29.84
CA TYR A 530 4.30 5.94 -29.16
C TYR A 530 3.04 6.74 -29.56
N SER A 531 2.02 6.01 -29.97
CA SER A 531 0.65 6.48 -30.22
C SER A 531 -0.35 5.56 -29.52
N GLN A 532 -1.43 6.11 -28.98
CA GLN A 532 -2.36 5.38 -28.11
C GLN A 532 -3.82 5.56 -28.53
N CYS A 533 -4.64 4.51 -28.40
CA CYS A 533 -6.08 4.59 -28.61
C CYS A 533 -6.76 5.37 -27.49
N ILE A 534 -7.35 6.53 -27.79
CA ILE A 534 -8.09 7.33 -26.79
C ILE A 534 -9.47 7.76 -27.30
N GLY A 535 -10.43 7.90 -26.38
CA GLY A 535 -11.80 8.34 -26.66
C GLY A 535 -11.89 9.77 -27.22
N SER A 536 -12.88 10.01 -28.08
CA SER A 536 -13.00 11.21 -28.92
C SER A 536 -13.23 12.56 -28.19
N ASN A 537 -13.24 12.62 -26.85
CA ASN A 537 -13.42 13.86 -26.09
C ASN A 537 -12.14 14.43 -25.44
N SER A 538 -10.98 13.79 -25.64
CA SER A 538 -9.71 14.29 -25.11
C SER A 538 -9.03 15.24 -26.10
N ARG A 539 -9.35 16.54 -26.05
CA ARG A 539 -8.57 17.56 -26.77
C ARG A 539 -7.18 17.68 -26.14
N VAL A 540 -6.19 17.02 -26.75
CA VAL A 540 -4.77 17.20 -26.42
C VAL A 540 -4.39 18.67 -26.63
N ARG A 541 -4.09 19.40 -25.54
CA ARG A 541 -3.49 20.73 -25.63
C ARG A 541 -2.10 20.57 -26.24
N ARG A 542 -1.92 21.06 -27.47
CA ARG A 542 -0.59 21.20 -28.07
C ARG A 542 0.22 22.18 -27.23
N TYR A 543 1.31 21.72 -26.63
CA TYR A 543 2.40 22.59 -26.23
C TYR A 543 2.99 23.22 -27.51
N VAL A 544 2.81 24.52 -27.66
CA VAL A 544 3.60 25.32 -28.60
C VAL A 544 4.75 25.90 -27.79
N GLN A 545 5.94 25.81 -28.38
CA GLN A 545 7.27 26.15 -27.83
C GLN A 545 7.35 27.46 -27.07
#